data_AF-A0A9P5ZBI3-F1
#
_entry.id   AF-A0A9P5ZBI3-F1
#
_cell.length_a   1.000
_cell.length_b   1.000
_cell.length_c   1.000
_cell.angle_alpha   90.00
_cell.angle_beta   90.00
_cell.angle_gamma   90.00
#
_symmetry.space_group_name_H-M   'P 1'
#
loop_
_entity.id
_entity.type
_entity.pdbx_description
1 polymer ?
#
loop_
_entity_poly.entity_id
_entity_poly.type
_entity_poly.pdbx_seq_one_letter_code
_entity_poly.pdbx_strand_id
1 'polypeptide(L)'
;MHAAISKKNQQARAIALQLEIDRLQEKLGERVDAEKIVKRHIQLLHRYNEAKDAAQILIGRLATIKQTTIRQIHEDYGLNDDD
;
A
#
# COMPACT_ATOMS: atom_id res chain seq x y z
N MET A 1 -31.71 17.39 7.21
CA MET A 1 -32.67 16.44 7.80
C MET A 1 -31.90 15.21 8.28
N HIS A 2 -31.55 15.13 9.56
CA HIS A 2 -30.91 13.94 10.13
C HIS A 2 -32.02 12.99 10.58
N ALA A 3 -32.19 11.87 9.87
CA ALA A 3 -33.11 10.82 10.29
C ALA A 3 -32.66 10.30 11.66
N ALA A 4 -33.47 10.55 12.69
CA ALA A 4 -33.30 9.98 14.01
C ALA A 4 -33.56 8.48 13.94
N ILE A 5 -32.55 7.71 13.56
CA ILE A 5 -32.57 6.26 13.67
C ILE A 5 -32.82 5.95 15.15
N SER A 6 -33.98 5.33 15.45
CA SER A 6 -34.38 4.97 16.82
C SER A 6 -33.21 4.31 17.57
N LYS A 7 -33.00 4.65 18.86
CA LYS A 7 -31.92 4.10 19.69
C LYS A 7 -31.79 2.57 19.57
N LYS A 8 -32.92 1.87 19.43
CA LYS A 8 -32.99 0.42 19.23
C LYS A 8 -32.36 -0.05 17.91
N ASN A 9 -32.54 0.69 16.83
CA ASN A 9 -31.94 0.40 15.53
C ASN A 9 -30.45 0.74 15.50
N GLN A 10 -30.02 1.77 16.24
CA GLN A 10 -28.60 2.07 16.42
C GLN A 10 -27.89 0.96 17.19
N GLN A 11 -28.51 0.45 18.26
CA GLN A 11 -27.98 -0.68 19.04
C GLN A 11 -27.89 -1.96 18.19
N ALA A 12 -28.94 -2.30 17.44
CA ALA A 12 -28.92 -3.47 16.56
C ALA A 12 -27.79 -3.37 15.51
N ARG A 13 -27.59 -2.18 14.94
CA ARG A 13 -26.50 -1.95 13.97
C ARG A 13 -25.12 -2.04 14.61
N ALA A 14 -24.94 -1.52 15.82
CA ALA A 14 -23.68 -1.62 16.56
C ALA A 14 -23.32 -3.09 16.87
N ILE A 15 -24.30 -3.91 17.26
CA ILE A 15 -24.09 -5.34 17.52
C ILE A 15 -23.70 -6.07 16.22
N ALA A 16 -24.39 -5.79 15.11
CA ALA A 16 -24.06 -6.39 13.82
C ALA A 16 -22.64 -6.03 13.37
N LEU A 17 -22.22 -4.76 13.54
CA LEU A 17 -20.87 -4.31 13.24
C LEU A 17 -19.82 -4.96 14.15
N GLN A 18 -20.12 -5.15 15.44
CA GLN A 18 -19.20 -5.81 16.35
C GLN A 18 -18.98 -7.29 15.96
N LEU A 19 -20.04 -8.01 15.62
CA LEU A 19 -19.94 -9.40 15.13
C LEU A 19 -19.10 -9.51 13.86
N GLU A 20 -19.22 -8.53 12.97
CA GLU A 20 -18.40 -8.47 11.75
C GLU A 20 -16.93 -8.20 12.06
N ILE A 21 -16.64 -7.28 13.00
CA ILE A 21 -15.28 -7.02 13.50
C ILE A 21 -14.67 -8.29 14.09
N ASP A 22 -15.39 -8.99 14.95
CA ASP A 22 -14.90 -10.20 15.61
C ASP A 22 -14.57 -11.30 14.57
N ARG A 23 -15.44 -11.48 13.56
CA ARG A 23 -15.20 -12.42 12.44
C ARG A 23 -13.99 -12.02 11.59
N LEU A 24 -13.78 -10.73 11.36
CA LEU A 24 -12.62 -10.23 10.62
C LEU A 24 -11.32 -10.38 11.43
N GLN A 25 -11.38 -10.18 12.74
CA GLN A 25 -10.24 -10.41 13.64
C GLN A 25 -9.85 -11.89 13.69
N GLU A 26 -10.81 -12.82 13.71
CA GLU A 26 -10.54 -14.26 13.66
C GLU A 26 -9.79 -14.66 12.37
N LYS A 27 -10.19 -14.11 11.21
CA LYS A 27 -9.49 -14.32 9.94
C LYS A 27 -8.05 -13.78 9.92
N LEU A 28 -7.78 -12.72 10.68
CA LEU A 28 -6.48 -12.08 10.74
C LEU A 28 -5.49 -12.85 11.63
N GLY A 29 -6.01 -13.68 12.54
CA GLY A 29 -5.23 -14.44 13.53
C GLY A 29 -5.17 -13.73 14.89
N GLU A 30 -5.13 -14.52 15.97
CA GLU A 30 -5.01 -13.98 17.32
C GLU A 30 -3.76 -13.10 17.47
N ARG A 31 -3.95 -11.89 18.03
CA ARG A 31 -2.91 -10.90 18.33
C ARG A 31 -2.31 -10.18 17.13
N VAL A 32 -2.91 -10.29 15.95
CA VAL A 32 -2.49 -9.52 14.77
C VAL A 32 -3.15 -8.14 14.78
N ASP A 33 -2.33 -7.09 14.81
CA ASP A 33 -2.78 -5.71 14.72
C ASP A 33 -2.84 -5.30 13.24
N ALA A 34 -4.06 -5.30 12.68
CA ALA A 34 -4.33 -4.96 11.29
C ALA A 34 -3.76 -3.59 10.91
N GLU A 35 -3.93 -2.61 11.80
CA GLU A 35 -3.50 -1.23 11.56
C GLU A 35 -1.98 -1.17 11.44
N LYS A 36 -1.26 -1.88 12.32
CA LYS A 36 0.21 -1.95 12.25
C LYS A 36 0.69 -2.62 10.96
N ILE A 37 0.04 -3.69 10.52
CA ILE A 37 0.41 -4.37 9.26
C ILE A 37 0.23 -3.43 8.07
N VAL A 38 -0.95 -2.83 7.95
CA VAL A 38 -1.28 -1.92 6.85
C VAL A 38 -0.34 -0.71 6.87
N LYS A 39 -0.13 -0.11 8.03
CA LYS A 39 0.80 1.01 8.19
C LYS A 39 2.22 0.65 7.79
N ARG A 40 2.70 -0.53 8.18
CA ARG A 40 4.03 -1.02 7.77
C ARG A 40 4.10 -1.22 6.26
N HIS A 41 3.08 -1.80 5.65
CA HIS A 41 3.04 -2.01 4.21
C HIS A 41 3.05 -0.69 3.42
N ILE A 42 2.25 0.29 3.85
CA ILE A 42 2.23 1.64 3.28
C ILE A 42 3.62 2.29 3.38
N GLN A 43 4.28 2.18 4.52
CA GLN A 43 5.64 2.72 4.70
C GLN A 43 6.66 2.04 3.78
N LEU A 44 6.56 0.73 3.57
CA LEU A 44 7.46 0.00 2.67
C LEU A 44 7.22 0.42 1.21
N LEU A 45 5.96 0.58 0.79
CA LEU A 45 5.61 1.05 -0.55
C LEU A 45 6.14 2.46 -0.82
N HIS A 46 6.00 3.39 0.13
CA HIS A 46 6.56 4.73 -0.03
C HIS A 46 8.08 4.71 -0.17
N ARG A 47 8.78 3.94 0.69
CA ARG A 47 10.25 3.80 0.59
C ARG A 47 10.70 3.18 -0.71
N TYR A 48 9.98 2.17 -1.20
CA TYR A 48 10.26 1.56 -2.49
C TYR A 48 10.10 2.58 -3.62
N ASN A 49 8.99 3.32 -3.65
CA ASN A 49 8.75 4.34 -4.66
C ASN A 49 9.80 5.45 -4.61
N GLU A 50 10.14 5.96 -3.42
CA GLU A 50 11.18 6.97 -3.27
C GLU A 50 12.55 6.49 -3.81
N ALA A 51 12.93 5.26 -3.49
CA ALA A 51 14.17 4.67 -4.00
C ALA A 51 14.13 4.46 -5.52
N LYS A 52 13.00 3.97 -6.05
CA LYS A 52 12.78 3.78 -7.49
C LYS A 52 12.86 5.11 -8.24
N ASP A 53 12.21 6.15 -7.73
CA ASP A 53 12.21 7.48 -8.34
C ASP A 53 13.61 8.09 -8.35
N ALA A 54 14.34 7.99 -7.23
CA ALA A 54 15.73 8.44 -7.15
C ALA A 54 16.63 7.69 -8.15
N ALA A 55 16.47 6.38 -8.26
CA ALA A 55 17.20 5.56 -9.23
C ALA A 55 16.87 5.96 -10.67
N GLN A 56 15.59 6.20 -10.99
CA GLN A 56 15.17 6.60 -12.32
C GLN A 56 15.75 7.96 -12.75
N ILE A 57 15.87 8.91 -11.82
CA ILE A 57 16.54 10.19 -12.06
C ILE A 57 18.02 9.97 -12.40
N LEU A 58 18.71 9.11 -11.66
CA LEU A 58 20.12 8.79 -11.91
C LEU A 58 20.31 8.08 -13.25
N ILE A 59 19.44 7.13 -13.59
CA ILE A 59 19.43 6.45 -14.89
C ILE A 59 19.23 7.45 -16.03
N GLY A 60 18.30 8.40 -15.89
CA GLY A 60 18.08 9.45 -16.88
C GLY A 60 19.33 10.29 -17.14
N ARG A 61 20.01 10.72 -16.07
CA ARG A 61 21.28 11.45 -16.17
C ARG A 61 22.39 10.60 -16.81
N LEU A 62 22.49 9.33 -16.42
CA LEU A 62 23.47 8.40 -16.96
C LEU A 62 23.27 8.18 -18.46
N ALA A 63 22.01 8.01 -18.89
CA ALA A 63 21.65 7.88 -20.29
C ALA A 63 22.08 9.13 -21.09
N THR A 64 21.84 10.33 -20.55
CA THR A 64 22.31 11.59 -21.16
C THR A 64 23.83 11.63 -21.31
N ILE A 65 24.59 11.29 -20.26
CA ILE A 65 26.06 11.30 -20.30
C ILE A 65 26.60 10.29 -21.31
N LYS A 66 25.97 9.11 -21.39
CA LYS A 66 26.35 8.05 -22.33
C LYS A 66 25.80 8.25 -23.75
N GLN A 67 25.05 9.32 -24.00
CA GLN A 67 24.36 9.57 -25.26
C GLN A 67 23.53 8.36 -25.75
N THR A 68 22.90 7.67 -24.81
CA THR A 68 22.08 6.49 -25.08
C THR A 68 20.67 6.68 -24.53
N THR A 69 19.80 5.71 -24.77
CA THR A 69 18.42 5.75 -24.27
C THR A 69 18.34 5.15 -22.86
N ILE A 70 17.33 5.58 -22.09
CA ILE A 70 17.04 4.99 -20.77
C ILE A 70 16.80 3.48 -20.88
N ARG A 71 16.12 3.05 -21.95
CA ARG A 71 15.87 1.64 -22.24
C ARG A 71 17.17 0.84 -22.39
N GLN A 72 18.15 1.38 -23.11
CA GLN A 72 19.45 0.72 -23.26
C GLN A 72 20.17 0.60 -21.90
N ILE A 73 20.08 1.62 -21.04
CA ILE A 73 20.61 1.52 -19.68
C ILE A 73 19.86 0.46 -18.87
N HIS A 74 18.55 0.33 -19.00
CA HIS A 74 17.81 -0.74 -18.30
C HIS A 74 18.30 -2.12 -18.78
N GLU A 75 18.45 -2.32 -20.08
CA GLU A 75 18.97 -3.57 -20.67
C GLU A 75 20.41 -3.86 -20.21
N ASP A 76 21.29 -2.87 -20.25
CA ASP A 76 22.71 -3.00 -19.85
C ASP A 76 22.88 -3.38 -18.37
N TYR A 77 21.96 -2.93 -17.51
CA TYR A 77 21.98 -3.19 -16.06
C TYR A 77 21.01 -4.29 -15.62
N GLY A 78 20.32 -4.96 -16.55
CA GLY A 78 19.38 -6.04 -16.25
C GLY A 78 18.13 -5.59 -15.49
N LEU A 79 17.69 -4.33 -15.64
CA LEU A 79 16.53 -3.73 -14.99
C LEU A 79 15.24 -3.92 -15.81
N ASN A 80 15.06 -5.10 -16.39
CA ASN A 80 13.88 -5.41 -17.21
C ASN A 80 12.62 -5.49 -16.34
N ASP A 81 11.45 -5.25 -16.95
CA ASP A 81 10.13 -5.15 -16.29
C ASP A 81 9.62 -6.47 -15.64
N ASP A 82 10.48 -7.48 -15.47
CA ASP A 82 10.11 -8.83 -15.04
C ASP A 82 10.04 -9.01 -13.50
N ASP A 83 10.15 -7.94 -12.71
CA ASP A 83 10.00 -7.93 -11.23
C ASP A 83 8.83 -7.05 -10.73
#